data_AF-A0A813HH27-F1
#
_entry.id   AF-A0A813HH27-F1
#
_cell.length_a   1.000
_cell.length_b   1.000
_cell.length_c   1.000
_cell.angle_alpha   90.00
_cell.angle_beta   90.00
_cell.angle_gamma   90.00
#
_symmetry.space_group_name_H-M   'P 1'
#
loop_
_entity.id
_entity.type
_entity.pdbx_description
1 polymer ?
#
loop_
_entity_poly.entity_id
_entity_poly.type
_entity_poly.pdbx_seq_one_letter_code
_entity_poly.pdbx_strand_id
1 'polypeptide(L)'
;VVDIYLKGRKGDVAKAGEILARALRWRQENRDIISGERVPNWQGDMRVLTRSKEGHPVVYMCAKNQPRFPSSTDLIDHSAAVLEAAVRAMPEEITTIIAVADFHGFRLMSNLNPRPVVALAGMLKQPYRDRLQIGPFLASGLVITVFDH
;
A
#
# COMPACT_ATOMS: atom_id res chain seq x y z
N VAL A 1 14.00 10.68 -3.52
CA VAL A 1 13.44 9.86 -2.40
C VAL A 1 13.27 10.66 -1.10
N VAL A 2 14.22 11.52 -0.71
CA VAL A 2 14.13 12.31 0.54
C VAL A 2 13.04 13.40 0.48
N ASP A 3 12.84 14.02 -0.68
CA ASP A 3 11.91 15.14 -0.86
C ASP A 3 10.46 14.86 -0.48
N ILE A 4 9.98 13.62 -0.63
CA ILE A 4 8.59 13.26 -0.25
C ILE A 4 8.38 13.39 1.26
N TYR A 5 9.41 13.08 2.05
CA TYR A 5 9.36 13.14 3.51
C TYR A 5 9.42 14.60 4.01
N LEU A 6 10.08 15.49 3.25
CA LEU A 6 10.19 16.93 3.56
C LEU A 6 8.93 17.69 3.14
N LYS A 7 8.41 17.44 1.93
CA LYS A 7 7.21 18.13 1.38
C LYS A 7 5.97 17.91 2.26
N GLY A 8 5.80 16.70 2.81
CA GLY A 8 4.68 16.39 3.69
C GLY A 8 4.66 17.16 5.02
N ARG A 9 5.78 17.80 5.43
CA ARG A 9 5.93 18.36 6.79
C ARG A 9 6.29 19.85 6.82
N LYS A 10 5.95 20.59 5.75
CA LYS A 10 6.17 22.05 5.67
C LYS A 10 7.62 22.47 6.00
N GLY A 11 8.60 21.60 5.72
CA GLY A 11 10.01 21.86 6.02
C GLY A 11 10.50 21.43 7.41
N ASP A 12 9.70 20.76 8.24
CA ASP A 12 10.18 20.16 9.50
C ASP A 12 11.10 18.96 9.24
N VAL A 13 12.40 19.25 9.18
CA VAL A 13 13.47 18.31 8.86
C VAL A 13 13.58 17.20 9.90
N ALA A 14 13.39 17.50 11.19
CA ALA A 14 13.51 16.52 12.26
C ALA A 14 12.43 15.44 12.12
N LYS A 15 11.17 15.86 11.94
CA LYS A 15 10.04 14.95 11.76
C LYS A 15 10.14 14.16 10.44
N ALA A 16 10.62 14.79 9.37
CA ALA A 16 10.90 14.10 8.11
C ALA A 16 11.96 13.00 8.28
N GLY A 17 13.04 13.31 9.01
CA GLY A 17 14.11 12.37 9.34
C GLY A 17 13.62 11.15 10.14
N GLU A 18 12.77 11.36 11.14
CA GLU A 18 12.18 10.26 11.91
C GLU A 18 11.30 9.32 11.07
N ILE A 19 10.51 9.87 10.15
CA ILE A 19 9.67 9.07 9.25
C ILE A 19 10.54 8.30 8.28
N LEU A 20 11.55 8.94 7.69
CA LEU A 20 12.51 8.28 6.81
C LEU A 20 13.23 7.14 7.54
N ALA A 21 13.71 7.38 8.77
CA ALA A 21 14.38 6.37 9.57
C ALA A 21 13.46 5.17 9.88
N ARG A 22 12.19 5.41 10.22
CA ARG A 22 11.19 4.34 10.41
C ARG A 22 10.94 3.55 9.13
N ALA A 23 10.77 4.25 8.00
CA ALA A 23 10.57 3.63 6.71
C ALA A 23 11.76 2.77 6.27
N LEU A 24 13.00 3.21 6.55
CA LEU A 24 14.22 2.45 6.27
C LEU A 24 14.34 1.23 7.17
N ARG A 25 14.10 1.36 8.49
CA ARG A 25 14.08 0.22 9.41
C ARG A 25 13.07 -0.84 8.99
N TRP A 26 11.84 -0.44 8.66
CA TRP A 26 10.83 -1.37 8.20
C TRP A 26 11.26 -2.11 6.91
N ARG A 27 11.87 -1.41 5.94
CA ARG A 27 12.39 -2.06 4.73
C ARG A 27 13.53 -3.04 5.02
N GLN A 28 14.35 -2.74 6.01
CA GLN A 28 15.42 -3.64 6.44
C GLN A 28 14.86 -4.90 7.11
N GLU A 29 13.85 -4.75 7.98
CA GLU A 29 13.16 -5.85 8.67
C GLU A 29 12.40 -6.75 7.70
N ASN A 30 11.91 -6.22 6.57
CA ASN A 30 11.11 -6.92 5.57
C ASN A 30 11.86 -7.13 4.24
N ARG A 31 13.20 -7.11 4.30
CA ARG A 31 14.06 -7.13 3.10
C ARG A 31 13.83 -8.37 2.25
N ASP A 32 13.58 -9.51 2.87
CA ASP A 32 13.33 -10.80 2.21
C ASP A 32 12.11 -10.74 1.27
N ILE A 33 10.99 -10.18 1.72
CA ILE A 33 9.79 -9.97 0.89
C ILE A 33 10.03 -8.92 -0.19
N ILE A 34 10.60 -7.78 0.21
CA ILE A 34 10.80 -6.62 -0.66
C ILE A 34 11.77 -6.98 -1.80
N SER A 35 12.83 -7.72 -1.52
CA SER A 35 13.79 -8.17 -2.53
C SER A 35 13.29 -9.33 -3.39
N GLY A 36 12.23 -10.03 -2.95
CA GLY A 36 11.72 -11.23 -3.61
C GLY A 36 12.49 -12.51 -3.24
N GLU A 37 13.38 -12.47 -2.24
CA GLU A 37 14.03 -13.67 -1.68
C GLU A 37 12.99 -14.62 -1.08
N ARG A 38 11.96 -14.07 -0.44
CA ARG A 38 10.78 -14.82 0.02
C ARG A 38 9.55 -14.40 -0.77
N VAL A 39 8.84 -15.40 -1.30
CA VAL A 39 7.54 -15.21 -1.95
C VAL A 39 6.45 -15.13 -0.87
N PRO A 40 5.59 -14.09 -0.87
CA PRO A 40 4.51 -13.98 0.11
C PRO A 40 3.42 -15.02 -0.15
N ASN A 41 2.70 -15.42 0.90
CA ASN A 41 1.46 -16.17 0.75
C ASN A 41 0.35 -15.22 0.27
N TRP A 42 0.03 -15.27 -1.02
CA TRP A 42 -0.90 -14.33 -1.65
C TRP A 42 -2.30 -14.33 -0.98
N GLN A 43 -2.71 -13.16 -0.48
CA GLN A 43 -4.01 -12.93 0.18
C GLN A 43 -5.07 -12.33 -0.77
N GLY A 44 -5.34 -12.98 -1.90
CA GLY A 44 -6.36 -12.55 -2.87
C GLY A 44 -5.78 -11.86 -4.10
N ASP A 45 -6.54 -10.96 -4.73
CA ASP A 45 -6.12 -10.26 -5.95
C ASP A 45 -5.70 -8.83 -5.60
N MET A 46 -4.39 -8.61 -5.48
CA MET A 46 -3.77 -7.29 -5.44
C MET A 46 -2.56 -7.31 -6.38
N ARG A 47 -2.48 -6.35 -7.31
CA ARG A 47 -1.40 -6.31 -8.30
C ARG A 47 -1.19 -4.92 -8.88
N VAL A 48 0.01 -4.67 -9.40
CA VAL A 48 0.27 -3.54 -10.30
C VAL A 48 -0.37 -3.86 -11.63
N LEU A 49 -1.43 -3.14 -11.99
CA LEU A 49 -2.23 -3.44 -13.17
C LEU A 49 -1.71 -2.72 -14.41
N THR A 50 -1.42 -1.42 -14.28
CA THR A 50 -1.06 -0.53 -15.37
C THR A 50 -0.43 0.76 -14.84
N ARG A 51 -0.21 1.75 -15.70
CA ARG A 51 0.12 3.14 -15.34
C ARG A 51 -0.99 4.09 -15.78
N SER A 52 -1.18 5.19 -15.05
CA SER A 52 -2.04 6.29 -15.48
C SER A 52 -1.44 7.01 -16.70
N LYS A 53 -2.21 7.92 -17.30
CA LYS A 53 -1.74 8.75 -18.41
C LYS A 53 -0.50 9.59 -18.02
N GLU A 54 -0.43 9.99 -16.77
CA GLU A 54 0.66 10.77 -16.16
C GLU A 54 1.81 9.87 -15.67
N GLY A 55 1.69 8.54 -15.78
CA GLY A 55 2.74 7.59 -15.41
C GLY A 55 2.66 7.03 -13.99
N HIS A 56 1.62 7.38 -13.21
CA HIS A 56 1.41 6.82 -11.87
C HIS A 56 1.13 5.31 -11.95
N PRO A 57 1.90 4.44 -11.25
CA PRO A 57 1.53 3.04 -11.14
C PRO A 57 0.13 2.89 -10.53
N VAL A 58 -0.70 2.05 -11.15
CA VAL A 58 -2.05 1.73 -10.69
C VAL A 58 -2.00 0.36 -10.01
N VAL A 59 -2.20 0.35 -8.69
CA VAL A 59 -2.40 -0.88 -7.92
C VAL A 59 -3.89 -1.16 -7.85
N TYR A 60 -4.30 -2.30 -8.35
CA TYR A 60 -5.68 -2.76 -8.29
C TYR A 60 -5.80 -3.85 -7.22
N MET A 61 -6.88 -3.79 -6.44
CA MET A 61 -7.27 -4.85 -5.50
C MET A 61 -8.74 -5.23 -5.70
N CYS A 62 -9.06 -6.52 -5.61
CA CYS A 62 -10.43 -7.03 -5.76
C CYS A 62 -10.83 -7.96 -4.62
N ALA A 63 -11.99 -7.71 -4.02
CA ALA A 63 -12.52 -8.51 -2.92
C ALA A 63 -13.00 -9.91 -3.34
N LYS A 64 -13.22 -10.17 -4.64
CA LYS A 64 -13.76 -11.44 -5.16
C LYS A 64 -12.96 -12.66 -4.72
N ASN A 65 -11.63 -12.51 -4.69
CA ASN A 65 -10.68 -13.56 -4.36
C ASN A 65 -10.13 -13.41 -2.93
N GLN A 66 -10.74 -12.57 -2.08
CA GLN A 66 -10.32 -12.42 -0.70
C GLN A 66 -10.45 -13.76 0.05
N PRO A 67 -9.41 -14.19 0.81
CA PRO A 67 -9.49 -15.36 1.66
C PRO A 67 -10.63 -15.26 2.66
N ARG A 68 -11.25 -16.41 3.00
CA ARG A 68 -12.34 -16.45 3.99
C ARG A 68 -11.87 -15.96 5.37
N PHE A 69 -10.61 -16.25 5.71
CA PHE A 69 -9.95 -15.88 6.96
C PHE A 69 -8.61 -15.20 6.63
N PRO A 70 -8.59 -13.88 6.41
CA PRO A 70 -7.37 -13.16 6.06
C PRO A 70 -6.36 -13.16 7.21
N SER A 71 -5.10 -13.44 6.88
CA SER A 71 -3.97 -13.37 7.81
C SER A 71 -3.35 -11.97 7.76
N SER A 72 -3.12 -11.35 8.92
CA SER A 72 -2.49 -10.03 9.00
C SER A 72 -1.07 -10.04 8.43
N THR A 73 -0.26 -11.04 8.77
CA THR A 73 1.12 -11.16 8.31
C THR A 73 1.18 -11.38 6.81
N ASP A 74 0.42 -12.35 6.29
CA ASP A 74 0.42 -12.65 4.86
C ASP A 74 -0.15 -11.49 4.03
N LEU A 75 -1.12 -10.73 4.57
CA LEU A 75 -1.66 -9.55 3.91
C LEU A 75 -0.62 -8.44 3.84
N ILE A 76 0.15 -8.23 4.91
CA ILE A 76 1.24 -7.25 4.92
C ILE A 76 2.30 -7.67 3.90
N ASP A 77 2.73 -8.93 3.89
CA ASP A 77 3.76 -9.42 2.98
C ASP A 77 3.33 -9.32 1.52
N HIS A 78 2.10 -9.74 1.21
CA HIS A 78 1.49 -9.57 -0.12
C HIS A 78 1.49 -8.09 -0.54
N SER A 79 0.93 -7.22 0.30
CA SER A 79 0.82 -5.80 0.00
C SER A 79 2.20 -5.13 -0.13
N ALA A 80 3.17 -5.54 0.68
CA ALA A 80 4.55 -5.06 0.63
C ALA A 80 5.21 -5.41 -0.71
N ALA A 81 5.08 -6.66 -1.16
CA ALA A 81 5.62 -7.10 -2.44
C ALA A 81 5.02 -6.30 -3.61
N VAL A 82 3.70 -6.08 -3.61
CA VAL A 82 3.01 -5.35 -4.69
C VAL A 82 3.35 -3.85 -4.67
N LEU A 83 3.31 -3.23 -3.49
CA LEU A 83 3.60 -1.79 -3.37
C LEU A 83 5.06 -1.48 -3.69
N GLU A 84 5.99 -2.35 -3.31
CA GLU A 84 7.39 -2.14 -3.69
C GLU A 84 7.60 -2.35 -5.20
N ALA A 85 6.95 -3.35 -5.81
CA ALA A 85 6.95 -3.50 -7.25
C ALA A 85 6.39 -2.23 -7.95
N ALA A 86 5.34 -1.63 -7.40
CA ALA A 86 4.80 -0.36 -7.89
C ALA A 86 5.82 0.79 -7.75
N VAL A 87 6.49 0.91 -6.59
CA VAL A 87 7.53 1.93 -6.35
C VAL A 87 8.71 1.77 -7.32
N ARG A 88 9.18 0.55 -7.55
CA ARG A 88 10.26 0.28 -8.51
C ARG A 88 9.88 0.60 -9.95
N ALA A 89 8.59 0.49 -10.28
CA ALA A 89 8.08 0.80 -11.60
C ALA A 89 7.78 2.31 -11.80
N MET A 90 7.98 3.17 -10.80
CA MET A 90 7.75 4.61 -10.94
C MET A 90 8.84 5.29 -11.78
N PRO A 91 8.48 6.16 -12.74
CA PRO A 91 9.40 7.16 -13.29
C PRO A 91 9.96 8.08 -12.20
N GLU A 92 11.13 8.69 -12.42
CA GLU A 92 11.81 9.53 -11.41
C GLU A 92 10.97 10.74 -10.97
N GLU A 93 10.17 11.30 -11.88
CA GLU A 93 9.32 12.47 -11.66
C GLU A 93 8.04 12.13 -10.89
N ILE A 94 7.70 10.84 -10.77
CA ILE A 94 6.48 10.36 -10.16
C ILE A 94 6.76 9.80 -8.77
N THR A 95 6.06 10.35 -7.77
CA THR A 95 6.25 9.96 -6.37
C THR A 95 5.10 9.16 -5.79
N THR A 96 4.02 8.98 -6.54
CA THR A 96 2.73 8.46 -6.05
C THR A 96 2.18 7.31 -6.87
N ILE A 97 1.42 6.44 -6.20
CA ILE A 97 0.68 5.27 -6.68
C ILE A 97 -0.80 5.60 -6.63
N ILE A 98 -1.56 5.18 -7.64
CA ILE A 98 -3.03 5.19 -7.58
C ILE A 98 -3.50 3.82 -7.11
N ALA A 99 -4.28 3.78 -6.01
CA ALA A 99 -4.91 2.55 -5.55
C ALA A 99 -6.38 2.50 -6.00
N VAL A 100 -6.78 1.38 -6.61
CA VAL A 100 -8.16 1.09 -6.99
C VAL A 100 -8.64 -0.12 -6.20
N ALA A 101 -9.69 0.06 -5.40
CA ALA A 101 -10.30 -0.99 -4.61
C ALA A 101 -11.67 -1.36 -5.18
N ASP A 102 -11.76 -2.57 -5.72
CA ASP A 102 -12.97 -3.16 -6.25
C ASP A 102 -13.60 -4.09 -5.21
N PHE A 103 -14.82 -3.77 -4.79
CA PHE A 103 -15.57 -4.51 -3.77
C PHE A 103 -16.47 -5.59 -4.37
N HIS A 104 -16.38 -5.84 -5.68
CA HIS A 104 -17.03 -6.97 -6.29
C HIS A 104 -16.64 -8.27 -5.57
N GLY A 105 -17.64 -8.98 -5.05
CA GLY A 105 -17.45 -10.22 -4.29
C GLY A 105 -17.05 -10.05 -2.82
N PHE A 106 -17.13 -8.83 -2.27
CA PHE A 106 -16.91 -8.56 -0.85
C PHE A 106 -17.86 -9.39 0.03
N ARG A 107 -17.31 -10.01 1.08
CA ARG A 107 -18.07 -10.83 2.05
C ARG A 107 -17.87 -10.24 3.44
N LEU A 108 -18.95 -9.77 4.07
CA LEU A 108 -18.90 -9.22 5.42
C LEU A 108 -18.30 -10.23 6.42
N MET A 109 -18.69 -11.51 6.31
CA MET A 109 -18.19 -12.59 7.17
C MET A 109 -16.67 -12.78 7.10
N SER A 110 -16.02 -12.42 5.98
CA SER A 110 -14.57 -12.50 5.82
C SER A 110 -13.83 -11.28 6.37
N ASN A 111 -14.58 -10.26 6.84
CA ASN A 111 -14.05 -8.97 7.27
C ASN A 111 -14.49 -8.58 8.70
N LEU A 112 -15.05 -9.52 9.48
CA LEU A 112 -15.45 -9.28 10.87
C LEU A 112 -14.25 -9.10 11.82
N ASN A 113 -13.07 -9.59 11.44
CA ASN A 113 -11.84 -9.35 12.18
C ASN A 113 -11.13 -8.11 11.62
N PRO A 114 -11.02 -7.00 12.37
CA PRO A 114 -10.38 -5.78 11.89
C PRO A 114 -8.85 -5.84 11.88
N ARG A 115 -8.22 -6.84 12.51
CA ARG A 115 -6.75 -6.92 12.64
C ARG A 115 -6.01 -6.83 11.29
N PRO A 116 -6.44 -7.49 10.21
CA PRO A 116 -5.75 -7.38 8.92
C PRO A 116 -5.80 -5.97 8.33
N VAL A 117 -6.96 -5.30 8.36
CA VAL A 117 -7.09 -3.93 7.84
C VAL A 117 -6.32 -2.92 8.69
N VAL A 118 -6.31 -3.09 10.02
CA VAL A 118 -5.50 -2.26 10.93
C VAL A 118 -4.00 -2.45 10.68
N ALA A 119 -3.57 -3.70 10.47
CA ALA A 119 -2.17 -4.02 10.18
C ALA A 119 -1.73 -3.42 8.84
N LEU A 120 -2.56 -3.55 7.80
CA LEU A 120 -2.34 -2.92 6.50
C LEU A 120 -2.25 -1.39 6.62
N ALA A 121 -3.20 -0.75 7.32
CA ALA A 121 -3.18 0.70 7.54
C ALA A 121 -1.92 1.15 8.30
N GLY A 122 -1.47 0.37 9.30
CA GLY A 122 -0.24 0.63 10.04
C GLY A 122 1.01 0.61 9.14
N MET A 123 1.08 -0.37 8.24
CA MET A 123 2.15 -0.47 7.25
C MET A 123 2.09 0.65 6.20
N LEU A 124 0.90 1.06 5.73
CA LEU A 124 0.78 2.18 4.81
C LEU A 124 1.23 3.52 5.41
N LYS A 125 1.00 3.73 6.72
CA LYS A 125 1.39 4.96 7.45
C LYS A 125 2.90 5.13 7.64
N GLN A 126 3.71 4.10 7.36
CA GLN A 126 5.15 4.12 7.56
C GLN A 126 5.92 4.18 6.22
N PRO A 127 6.36 3.07 5.58
CA PRO A 127 7.18 3.11 4.35
C PRO A 127 6.51 3.73 3.13
N TYR A 128 5.18 3.77 3.08
CA TYR A 128 4.38 4.25 1.95
C TYR A 128 3.62 5.55 2.24
N ARG A 129 3.95 6.21 3.36
CA ARG A 129 3.36 7.50 3.71
C ARG A 129 3.62 8.50 2.58
N ASP A 130 2.59 9.25 2.23
CA ASP A 130 2.62 10.28 1.18
C ASP A 130 2.88 9.74 -0.25
N ARG A 131 2.84 8.40 -0.45
CA ARG A 131 2.93 7.75 -1.77
C ARG A 131 1.59 7.30 -2.35
N LEU A 132 0.51 7.30 -1.58
CA LEU A 132 -0.80 6.87 -2.08
C LEU A 132 -1.63 8.08 -2.51
N GLN A 133 -2.04 8.09 -3.78
CA GLN A 133 -3.07 8.97 -4.31
C GLN A 133 -4.38 8.22 -4.49
N ILE A 134 -5.47 8.92 -4.18
CA ILE A 134 -6.83 8.43 -4.35
C ILE A 134 -7.21 8.62 -5.82
N GLY A 135 -7.45 7.53 -6.54
CA GLY A 135 -7.96 7.58 -7.91
C GLY A 135 -9.47 7.88 -7.95
N PRO A 136 -9.99 8.48 -9.03
CA PRO A 136 -11.43 8.62 -9.23
C PRO A 136 -12.12 7.27 -9.50
N PHE A 137 -13.34 7.18 -8.98
CA PHE A 137 -14.28 6.05 -8.92
C PHE A 137 -14.35 5.13 -10.16
N LEU A 138 -14.47 3.82 -9.91
CA LEU A 138 -15.16 2.88 -10.80
C LEU A 138 -16.37 2.32 -10.04
N ALA A 139 -17.53 2.32 -10.70
CA ALA A 139 -18.84 2.06 -10.13
C ALA A 139 -18.89 0.74 -9.33
N SER A 140 -19.59 0.78 -8.18
CA SER A 140 -19.88 -0.32 -7.24
C SER A 140 -18.82 -0.66 -6.17
N GLY A 141 -18.49 0.29 -5.28
CA GLY A 141 -17.79 -0.09 -4.04
C GLY A 141 -17.17 1.07 -3.25
N LEU A 142 -17.41 1.07 -1.95
CA LEU A 142 -16.95 2.02 -0.93
C LEU A 142 -15.41 2.05 -0.81
N VAL A 143 -14.75 3.19 -1.05
CA VAL A 143 -13.31 3.36 -0.82
C VAL A 143 -12.97 3.34 0.68
N ILE A 144 -11.95 2.59 1.10
CA ILE A 144 -11.42 2.64 2.48
C ILE A 144 -10.66 3.95 2.66
N THR A 145 -11.24 4.83 3.48
CA THR A 145 -10.61 6.04 3.99
C THR A 145 -9.79 5.71 5.23
N VAL A 146 -8.47 5.91 5.18
CA VAL A 146 -7.65 6.00 6.39
C VAL A 146 -7.45 7.47 6.70
N PHE A 147 -8.30 8.04 7.55
CA PHE A 147 -8.07 9.35 8.15
C PHE A 147 -7.03 9.22 9.28
N ASP A 148 -6.15 10.21 9.39
CA ASP A 148 -5.42 10.55 10.61
C ASP A 148 -5.98 11.92 11.04
N HIS A 149 -6.53 12.02 12.25
CA HIS A 149 -6.85 13.30 12.90
C HIS A 149 -5.57 13.97 13.40
#